data_AF-A0A091E816-F1
#
_entry.id   AF-A0A091E816-F1
#
_cell.length_a   1.000
_cell.length_b   1.000
_cell.length_c   1.000
_cell.angle_alpha   90.00
_cell.angle_beta   90.00
_cell.angle_gamma   90.00
#
_symmetry.space_group_name_H-M   'P 1'
#
loop_
_entity.id
_entity.type
_entity.pdbx_description
1 polymer ?
#
loop_
_entity_poly.entity_id
_entity_poly.type
_entity_poly.pdbx_seq_one_letter_code
_entity_poly.pdbx_strand_id
1 'polypeptide(L)'
;LQMVLVITYYEPQNPEYQHFQTQLILRAKQKFGVQLNYSLMNLVAGCFYDGMLLYAMVLNETLREGGSKKNATHIIEKMRDRKFQGVTGLVSMDSNNDRDTDFNLWAMSDPKTGQYEV
;
A
#
# COMPACT_ATOMS: atom_id res chain seq x y z
N LEU A 1 32.16 15.13 10.78
CA LEU A 1 30.83 15.44 10.20
C LEU A 1 29.87 14.37 10.68
N GLN A 2 28.87 14.73 11.49
CA GLN A 2 27.74 13.84 11.75
C GLN A 2 26.70 14.11 10.67
N MET A 3 26.18 13.04 10.07
CA MET A 3 25.10 13.08 9.09
C MET A 3 23.90 12.36 9.70
N VAL A 4 22.73 12.98 9.58
CA VAL A 4 21.45 12.35 9.94
C VAL A 4 20.77 11.95 8.64
N LEU A 5 20.33 10.70 8.58
CA LEU A 5 19.56 10.13 7.49
C LEU A 5 18.19 9.74 8.02
N VAL A 6 17.14 9.99 7.25
CA VAL A 6 15.77 9.59 7.60
C VAL A 6 15.27 8.63 6.54
N ILE A 7 14.75 7.48 6.97
CA ILE A 7 14.15 6.49 6.08
C ILE A 7 12.63 6.52 6.29
N THR A 8 11.88 6.69 5.22
CA THR A 8 10.41 6.63 5.23
C THR A 8 9.91 5.64 4.19
N TYR A 9 8.68 5.18 4.32
CA TYR A 9 8.02 4.55 3.17
C TYR A 9 7.93 5.54 2.00
N TYR A 10 7.97 5.02 0.79
CA TYR A 10 7.64 5.77 -0.41
C TYR A 10 6.13 6.07 -0.40
N GLU A 11 5.76 7.35 -0.55
CA GLU A 11 4.37 7.74 -0.72
C GLU A 11 3.98 7.57 -2.20
N PRO A 12 2.94 6.77 -2.53
CA PRO A 12 2.48 6.64 -3.90
C PRO A 12 2.05 7.99 -4.50
N GLN A 13 2.63 8.35 -5.64
CA GLN A 13 2.35 9.63 -6.32
C GLN A 13 1.25 9.53 -7.38
N ASN A 14 0.64 8.35 -7.54
CA ASN A 14 -0.37 8.10 -8.55
C ASN A 14 -1.74 8.71 -8.17
N PRO A 15 -2.56 9.15 -9.15
CA PRO A 15 -3.83 9.83 -8.89
C PRO A 15 -4.85 8.94 -8.17
N GLU A 16 -4.81 7.62 -8.35
CA GLU A 16 -5.70 6.68 -7.66
C GLU A 16 -5.45 6.69 -6.15
N TYR A 17 -4.20 6.83 -5.71
CA TYR A 17 -3.87 6.91 -4.29
C TYR A 17 -4.39 8.22 -3.68
N GLN A 18 -4.23 9.34 -4.39
CA GLN A 18 -4.76 10.64 -3.94
C GLN A 18 -6.29 10.58 -3.80
N HIS A 19 -6.98 10.02 -4.80
CA HIS A 19 -8.42 9.81 -4.76
C HIS A 19 -8.82 8.90 -3.58
N PHE A 20 -8.11 7.79 -3.38
CA PHE A 20 -8.33 6.88 -2.27
C PHE A 20 -8.17 7.60 -0.91
N GLN A 21 -7.11 8.38 -0.71
CA GLN A 21 -6.89 9.15 0.52
C GLN A 21 -8.04 10.13 0.78
N THR A 22 -8.49 10.87 -0.23
CA THR A 22 -9.64 11.77 -0.09
C THR A 22 -10.88 11.00 0.38
N GLN A 23 -11.18 9.86 -0.23
CA GLN A 23 -12.33 9.04 0.15
C GLN A 23 -12.18 8.43 1.55
N LEU A 24 -10.97 8.00 1.92
CA LEU A 24 -10.65 7.48 3.25
C LEU A 24 -10.93 8.54 4.31
N ILE A 25 -10.39 9.75 4.16
CA ILE A 25 -10.56 10.87 5.11
C ILE A 25 -12.04 11.24 5.24
N LEU A 26 -12.76 11.37 4.12
CA LEU A 26 -14.18 11.69 4.12
C LEU A 26 -15.01 10.63 4.85
N ARG A 27 -14.78 9.34 4.55
CA ARG A 27 -15.53 8.23 5.15
C ARG A 27 -15.19 8.02 6.62
N ALA A 28 -13.92 8.19 7.00
CA ALA A 28 -13.48 8.13 8.40
C ALA A 28 -14.26 9.13 9.26
N LYS A 29 -14.40 10.38 8.78
CA LYS A 29 -15.17 11.42 9.46
C LYS A 29 -16.67 11.10 9.50
N GLN A 30 -17.26 10.78 8.34
CA GLN A 30 -18.71 10.64 8.22
C GLN A 30 -19.27 9.38 8.89
N LYS A 31 -18.55 8.26 8.81
CA LYS A 31 -19.05 6.96 9.29
C LYS A 31 -18.54 6.57 10.66
N PHE A 32 -17.38 7.10 11.07
CA PHE A 32 -16.70 6.67 12.29
C PHE A 32 -16.36 7.85 13.21
N GLY A 33 -16.63 9.11 12.82
CA GLY A 33 -16.32 10.29 13.62
C GLY A 33 -14.82 10.56 13.79
N VAL A 34 -13.96 9.91 13.01
CA VAL A 34 -12.49 10.02 13.12
C VAL A 34 -11.97 11.08 12.15
N GLN A 35 -11.16 12.03 12.65
CA GLN A 35 -10.54 13.05 11.80
C GLN A 35 -9.19 12.57 11.22
N LEU A 36 -9.25 12.22 9.93
CA LEU A 36 -8.16 11.95 8.99
C LEU A 36 -7.39 13.23 8.57
N ASN A 37 -6.05 13.22 8.51
CA ASN A 37 -5.27 14.14 7.68
C ASN A 37 -4.56 13.37 6.56
N TYR A 38 -4.18 14.07 5.48
CA TYR A 38 -3.24 13.51 4.50
C TYR A 38 -1.91 13.22 5.18
N SER A 39 -1.42 11.99 5.04
CA SER A 39 -0.28 11.49 5.78
C SER A 39 0.15 10.14 5.21
N LEU A 40 1.46 9.85 5.28
CA LEU A 40 2.02 8.53 4.99
C LEU A 40 1.39 7.42 5.85
N MET A 41 0.77 7.75 7.00
CA MET A 41 0.02 6.79 7.80
C MET A 41 -1.19 6.20 7.05
N ASN A 42 -1.74 6.94 6.07
CA ASN A 42 -2.83 6.45 5.22
C ASN A 42 -2.37 5.35 4.25
N LEU A 43 -1.05 5.17 4.07
CA LEU A 43 -0.49 4.10 3.23
C LEU A 43 -0.94 2.73 3.74
N VAL A 44 -0.97 2.52 5.06
CA VAL A 44 -1.40 1.24 5.65
C VAL A 44 -2.83 0.91 5.23
N ALA A 45 -3.75 1.88 5.27
CA ALA A 45 -5.12 1.69 4.81
C ALA A 45 -5.19 1.37 3.30
N GLY A 46 -4.34 2.00 2.49
CA GLY A 46 -4.18 1.67 1.07
C GLY A 46 -3.69 0.25 0.85
N CYS A 47 -2.68 -0.20 1.61
CA CYS A 47 -2.18 -1.58 1.57
C CYS A 47 -3.26 -2.60 1.95
N PHE A 48 -4.10 -2.30 2.96
CA PHE A 48 -5.24 -3.15 3.29
C PHE A 48 -6.26 -3.22 2.15
N TYR A 49 -6.56 -2.10 1.50
CA TYR A 49 -7.44 -2.08 0.34
C TYR A 49 -6.89 -2.98 -0.79
N ASP A 50 -5.61 -2.83 -1.10
CA ASP A 50 -4.96 -3.62 -2.16
C ASP A 50 -4.89 -5.11 -1.81
N GLY A 51 -4.65 -5.47 -0.54
CA GLY A 51 -4.70 -6.86 -0.09
C GLY A 51 -6.09 -7.49 -0.26
N MET A 52 -7.16 -6.73 0.04
CA MET A 52 -8.53 -7.18 -0.19
C MET A 52 -8.85 -7.31 -1.69
N LEU A 53 -8.32 -6.42 -2.52
CA LEU A 53 -8.45 -6.49 -3.97
C LEU A 53 -7.76 -7.75 -4.52
N LEU A 54 -6.52 -8.03 -4.08
CA LEU A 54 -5.79 -9.25 -4.43
C LEU A 54 -6.60 -10.50 -4.06
N TYR A 55 -7.13 -10.55 -2.84
CA TYR A 55 -8.00 -11.66 -2.41
C TYR A 55 -9.23 -11.82 -3.31
N ALA A 56 -9.92 -10.72 -3.63
CA ALA A 56 -11.10 -10.78 -4.51
C ALA A 56 -10.74 -11.28 -5.92
N MET A 57 -9.61 -10.84 -6.48
CA MET A 57 -9.11 -11.30 -7.78
C MET A 57 -8.82 -12.80 -7.78
N VAL A 58 -8.02 -13.27 -6.83
CA VAL A 58 -7.63 -14.68 -6.72
C VAL A 58 -8.83 -15.57 -6.42
N LEU A 59 -9.74 -15.12 -5.55
CA LEU A 59 -10.97 -15.85 -5.27
C LEU A 59 -11.85 -15.97 -6.53
N ASN A 60 -12.01 -14.88 -7.28
CA ASN A 60 -12.80 -14.90 -8.52
C ASN A 60 -12.21 -15.88 -9.55
N GLU A 61 -10.89 -15.92 -9.72
CA GLU A 61 -10.20 -16.92 -10.54
C GLU A 61 -10.44 -18.34 -10.04
N THR A 62 -10.27 -18.56 -8.73
CA THR A 62 -10.47 -19.86 -8.09
C THR A 62 -11.88 -20.39 -8.32
N LEU A 63 -12.89 -19.54 -8.22
CA LEU A 63 -14.29 -19.92 -8.47
C LEU A 63 -14.56 -20.24 -9.94
N ARG A 64 -13.94 -19.51 -10.88
CA ARG A 64 -14.04 -19.77 -12.33
C ARG A 64 -13.42 -21.11 -12.73
N GLU A 65 -12.40 -21.54 -12.00
CA GLU A 65 -11.74 -22.84 -12.17
C GLU A 65 -12.53 -24.00 -11.49
N GLY A 66 -13.70 -23.73 -10.91
CA GLY A 66 -14.51 -24.72 -10.20
C GLY A 66 -14.05 -24.98 -8.76
N GLY A 67 -13.11 -24.18 -8.25
CA GLY A 67 -12.65 -24.22 -6.88
C GLY A 67 -13.65 -23.63 -5.89
N SER A 68 -13.23 -23.52 -4.63
CA SER A 68 -14.08 -23.05 -3.53
C SER A 68 -13.35 -22.08 -2.63
N LYS A 69 -14.07 -21.08 -2.13
CA LYS A 69 -13.60 -20.15 -1.08
C LYS A 69 -13.17 -20.85 0.22
N LYS A 70 -13.59 -22.10 0.42
CA LYS A 70 -13.22 -22.91 1.59
C LYS A 70 -11.78 -23.43 1.52
N ASN A 71 -11.17 -23.49 0.33
CA ASN A 71 -9.79 -23.90 0.17
C ASN A 71 -8.86 -22.68 0.30
N ALA A 72 -8.70 -22.20 1.53
CA ALA A 72 -7.89 -21.02 1.83
C ALA A 72 -6.43 -21.20 1.44
N THR A 73 -5.86 -22.40 1.62
CA THR A 73 -4.48 -22.71 1.22
C THR A 73 -4.26 -22.47 -0.27
N HIS A 74 -5.14 -22.98 -1.11
CA HIS A 74 -5.03 -22.77 -2.57
C HIS A 74 -5.15 -21.28 -2.96
N ILE A 75 -6.01 -20.53 -2.29
CA ILE A 75 -6.14 -19.08 -2.50
C ILE A 75 -4.84 -18.37 -2.11
N ILE A 76 -4.28 -18.67 -0.93
CA ILE A 76 -3.03 -18.07 -0.45
C ILE A 76 -1.84 -18.45 -1.35
N GLU A 77 -1.80 -19.67 -1.89
CA GLU A 77 -0.77 -20.09 -2.84
C GLU A 77 -0.86 -19.30 -4.16
N LYS A 78 -2.08 -19.09 -4.69
CA LYS A 78 -2.30 -18.31 -5.92
C LYS A 78 -2.02 -16.80 -5.76
N MET A 79 -1.82 -16.31 -4.54
CA MET A 79 -1.43 -14.91 -4.28
C MET A 79 0.07 -14.67 -4.47
N ARG A 80 0.90 -15.72 -4.45
CA ARG A 80 2.36 -15.61 -4.54
C ARG A 80 2.80 -15.16 -5.93
N ASP A 81 3.91 -14.43 -5.98
CA ASP A 81 4.53 -13.98 -7.24
C ASP A 81 3.58 -13.17 -8.14
N ARG A 82 2.53 -12.57 -7.55
CA ARG A 82 1.52 -11.79 -8.27
C ARG A 82 1.94 -10.34 -8.38
N LYS A 83 1.70 -9.77 -9.55
CA LYS A 83 1.77 -8.33 -9.79
C LYS A 83 0.44 -7.81 -10.27
N PHE A 84 -0.05 -6.73 -9.66
CA PHE A 84 -1.30 -6.09 -10.08
C PHE A 84 -1.29 -4.60 -9.77
N GLN A 85 -2.16 -3.85 -10.45
CA GLN A 85 -2.34 -2.44 -10.19
C GLN A 85 -3.34 -2.25 -9.05
N GLY A 86 -2.86 -1.73 -7.92
CA GLY A 86 -3.67 -1.33 -6.78
C GLY A 86 -3.87 0.19 -6.70
N VAL A 87 -4.54 0.65 -5.64
CA VAL A 87 -4.67 2.09 -5.37
C VAL A 87 -3.34 2.69 -4.94
N THR A 88 -2.46 1.92 -4.33
CA THR A 88 -1.10 2.35 -3.91
C THR A 88 -0.05 2.19 -5.02
N GLY A 89 -0.47 2.02 -6.28
CA GLY A 89 0.43 1.81 -7.40
C GLY A 89 0.58 0.33 -7.77
N LEU A 90 1.72 -0.02 -8.38
CA LEU A 90 2.04 -1.41 -8.69
C LEU A 90 2.29 -2.17 -7.39
N VAL A 91 1.50 -3.21 -7.15
CA VAL A 91 1.69 -4.13 -6.04
C VAL A 91 2.39 -5.37 -6.57
N SER A 92 3.50 -5.74 -5.93
CA SER A 92 4.29 -6.93 -6.24
C SER A 92 4.37 -7.79 -4.98
N MET A 93 3.88 -9.03 -5.08
CA MET A 93 3.99 -10.05 -4.04
C MET A 93 5.15 -10.95 -4.39
N ASP A 94 5.99 -11.28 -3.42
CA ASP A 94 7.07 -12.25 -3.60
C ASP A 94 6.57 -13.70 -3.46
N SER A 95 7.52 -14.64 -3.49
CA SER A 95 7.24 -16.08 -3.36
C SER A 95 6.73 -16.48 -1.97
N ASN A 96 6.88 -15.61 -0.97
CA ASN A 96 6.46 -15.82 0.40
C ASN A 96 5.11 -15.15 0.73
N ASN A 97 4.47 -14.48 -0.24
CA ASN A 97 3.32 -13.60 -0.04
C ASN A 97 3.63 -12.33 0.77
N ASP A 98 4.89 -11.91 0.78
CA ASP A 98 5.27 -10.60 1.30
C ASP A 98 5.21 -9.57 0.16
N ARG A 99 4.75 -8.36 0.48
CA ARG A 99 4.69 -7.28 -0.50
C ARG A 99 6.04 -6.59 -0.60
N ASP A 100 6.55 -6.45 -1.82
CA ASP A 100 7.69 -5.58 -2.11
C ASP A 100 7.35 -4.14 -1.72
N THR A 101 8.18 -3.53 -0.87
CA THR A 101 7.93 -2.21 -0.28
C THR A 101 9.02 -1.23 -0.66
N ASP A 102 8.59 -0.11 -1.25
CA ASP A 102 9.46 0.99 -1.64
C ASP A 102 9.69 1.97 -0.49
N PHE A 103 10.89 2.53 -0.41
CA PHE A 103 11.32 3.47 0.63
C PHE A 103 11.99 4.70 0.02
N ASN A 104 11.88 5.83 0.72
CA ASN A 104 12.66 7.04 0.47
C ASN A 104 13.77 7.16 1.52
N LEU A 105 14.97 7.53 1.07
CA LEU A 105 16.08 7.92 1.92
C LEU A 105 16.26 9.43 1.83
N TRP A 106 16.03 10.12 2.94
CA TRP A 106 16.18 11.57 3.02
C TRP A 106 17.52 11.93 3.62
N ALA A 107 18.23 12.85 2.98
CA ALA A 107 19.47 13.42 3.47
C ALA A 107 19.35 14.95 3.53
N MET A 108 20.10 15.55 4.46
CA MET A 108 20.18 17.00 4.56
C MET A 108 20.94 17.56 3.34
N SER A 109 20.25 18.30 2.49
CA SER A 109 20.82 18.91 1.29
C SER A 109 21.47 20.27 1.58
N ASP A 110 20.97 20.99 2.59
CA ASP A 110 21.52 22.27 3.04
C ASP A 110 21.70 22.33 4.57
N PRO A 111 22.95 22.28 5.07
CA PRO A 111 23.25 22.38 6.50
C PRO A 111 22.92 23.72 7.16
N LYS A 112 22.80 24.81 6.40
CA LYS A 112 22.49 26.13 6.96
C LYS A 112 21.02 26.27 7.28
N THR A 113 20.15 25.71 6.43
CA THR A 113 18.69 25.76 6.60
C THR A 113 18.14 24.52 7.29
N GLY A 114 18.88 23.41 7.28
CA GLY A 114 18.43 22.12 7.78
C GLY A 114 17.44 21.41 6.84
N GLN A 115 17.39 21.82 5.57
CA GLN A 115 16.50 21.23 4.57
C GLN A 115 16.92 19.78 4.23
N TYR A 116 15.92 18.90 4.06
CA TYR A 116 16.08 17.51 3.65
C TYR A 116 15.43 17.28 2.29
N GLU A 117 16.07 16.43 1.48
CA GLU A 117 15.61 16.00 0.17
C GLU A 117 15.83 14.49 0.01
N VAL A 118 15.05 13.87 -0.89
CA VAL A 118 15.16 12.45 -1.28
C VAL A 118 16.17 12.31 -2.40
#